data_AF-A0A177MAX9-F1
#
_entry.id   AF-A0A177MAX9-F1
#
_cell.length_a   1.000
_cell.length_b   1.000
_cell.length_c   1.000
_cell.angle_alpha   90.00
_cell.angle_beta   90.00
_cell.angle_gamma   90.00
#
_symmetry.space_group_name_H-M   'P 1'
#
loop_
_entity.id
_entity.type
_entity.pdbx_description
1 polymer ?
#
loop_
_entity_poly.entity_id
_entity_poly.type
_entity_poly.pdbx_seq_one_letter_code
_entity_poly.pdbx_strand_id
1 'polypeptide(L)'
;MQLGQTAVQQKNFSEAVAWFTKAAADSPKDPQIMACLGQSLCWLGKREEGLAHLHQSGQLLLKKARKSRDIGLALDLVDQLQYWNDFPGALGICKQAVQINPGYLRGYQLLALTHSRLNQKKPALAAGRQALKLAPNSAVLSILLATLEAADGLNHEARQRLEKVLQNPLLTAEEQFRANKELARILDKLGEYDRVFVHLHAAAEVAPRLPEVKRQDAGLVPKMLENYKAEFDSELLGHWANADFPANQPAPTFLLGFMRTGTTLTQEVLAAHPDVFVADETDLIASVAKELDRLSNGQGSLPEQLRKLDLTGVLHLRAFYWHRAHALYGDKIGTRLLLDKTTMNTIDLGLINCIFPDAKLVFLLRDPRDVCLSCFMQTMLPTPSTVQLINWKSTARFYAQVMDWWLTIRPQLTMRFIEFRYEDAVFNFEPAFRKVFDFIGLEWDPAVAQFHKKAAEKYIASPSFSQVAQPLYSSSVGRWQHYRAEYTTILPELQIFIEEFGYEN
;
A
#
# COMPACT_ATOMS: atom_id res chain seq x y z
N MET A 1 -26.15 8.32 21.03
CA MET A 1 -25.84 7.33 19.97
C MET A 1 -26.31 7.77 18.60
N GLN A 2 -27.61 7.97 18.37
CA GLN A 2 -28.15 8.30 17.05
C GLN A 2 -27.54 9.57 16.44
N LEU A 3 -27.41 10.66 17.21
CA LEU A 3 -26.76 11.90 16.74
C LEU A 3 -25.31 11.67 16.28
N GLY A 4 -24.54 10.85 17.00
CA GLY A 4 -23.18 10.49 16.60
C GLY A 4 -23.15 9.67 15.30
N GLN A 5 -24.10 8.75 15.11
CA GLN A 5 -24.22 7.98 13.87
C GLN A 5 -24.61 8.86 12.68
N THR A 6 -25.52 9.83 12.88
CA THR A 6 -25.87 10.81 11.86
C THR A 6 -24.65 11.65 11.47
N ALA A 7 -23.87 12.11 12.44
CA ALA A 7 -22.64 12.85 12.18
C ALA A 7 -21.62 12.02 11.38
N VAL A 8 -21.48 10.72 11.68
CA VAL A 8 -20.66 9.79 10.87
C VAL A 8 -21.16 9.69 9.43
N GLN A 9 -22.47 9.56 9.20
CA GLN A 9 -23.05 9.49 7.85
C GLN A 9 -22.79 10.77 7.05
N GLN A 10 -22.78 11.92 7.73
CA GLN A 10 -22.42 13.23 7.16
C GLN A 10 -20.90 13.42 7.04
N LYS A 11 -20.09 12.43 7.43
CA LYS A 11 -18.61 12.50 7.50
C LYS A 11 -18.10 13.63 8.40
N ASN A 12 -18.93 14.11 9.33
CA ASN A 12 -18.54 15.08 10.35
C ASN A 12 -17.97 14.35 11.59
N PHE A 13 -16.72 13.90 11.47
CA PHE A 13 -16.11 13.05 12.50
C PHE A 13 -15.83 13.78 13.81
N SER A 14 -15.59 15.09 13.79
CA SER A 14 -15.39 15.87 15.03
C SER A 14 -16.68 15.91 15.87
N GLU A 15 -17.82 16.15 15.22
CA GLU A 15 -19.12 16.12 15.87
C GLU A 15 -19.48 14.70 16.34
N ALA A 16 -19.18 13.68 15.52
CA ALA A 16 -19.36 12.29 15.92
C ALA A 16 -18.60 11.96 17.21
N VAL A 17 -17.32 12.35 17.30
CA VAL A 17 -16.49 12.17 18.52
C VAL A 17 -17.13 12.89 19.71
N ALA A 18 -17.61 14.12 19.54
CA ALA A 18 -18.26 14.85 20.63
C ALA A 18 -19.52 14.13 21.14
N TRP A 19 -20.37 13.63 20.24
CA TRP A 19 -21.57 12.88 20.62
C TRP A 19 -21.28 11.53 21.26
N PHE A 20 -20.30 10.78 20.73
CA PHE A 20 -19.92 9.49 21.31
C PHE A 20 -19.18 9.65 22.65
N THR A 21 -18.42 10.73 22.83
CA THR A 21 -17.79 11.06 24.13
C THR A 21 -18.84 11.31 25.21
N LYS A 22 -19.89 12.09 24.89
CA LYS A 22 -21.03 12.28 25.79
C LYS A 22 -21.71 10.96 26.14
N ALA A 23 -21.98 10.12 25.12
CA ALA A 23 -22.58 8.81 25.34
C ALA A 23 -21.69 7.89 26.20
N ALA A 24 -20.36 7.97 26.03
CA ALA A 24 -19.41 7.19 26.80
C ALA A 24 -19.37 7.64 28.28
N ALA A 25 -19.60 8.92 28.57
CA ALA A 25 -19.71 9.41 29.93
C ALA A 25 -20.95 8.84 30.64
N ASP A 26 -22.09 8.76 29.95
CA ASP A 26 -23.34 8.21 30.50
C ASP A 26 -23.29 6.67 30.65
N SER A 27 -22.55 5.98 29.78
CA SER A 27 -22.48 4.52 29.76
C SER A 27 -21.06 4.01 29.46
N PRO A 28 -20.11 4.16 30.42
CA PRO A 28 -18.67 3.93 30.21
C PRO A 28 -18.27 2.46 30.09
N LYS A 29 -19.21 1.53 30.03
CA LYS A 29 -18.97 0.08 29.84
C LYS A 29 -19.79 -0.50 28.68
N ASP A 30 -20.39 0.36 27.86
CA ASP A 30 -21.05 -0.09 26.65
C ASP A 30 -20.00 -0.28 25.53
N PRO A 31 -19.75 -1.52 25.08
CA PRO A 31 -18.79 -1.78 24.02
C PRO A 31 -19.16 -1.12 22.69
N GLN A 32 -20.44 -0.94 22.38
CA GLN A 32 -20.86 -0.35 21.12
C GLN A 32 -20.52 1.14 21.08
N ILE A 33 -20.76 1.86 22.19
CA ILE A 33 -20.38 3.26 22.32
C ILE A 33 -18.85 3.41 22.16
N MET A 34 -18.07 2.56 22.83
CA MET A 34 -16.60 2.57 22.71
C MET A 34 -16.12 2.28 21.30
N ALA A 35 -16.73 1.31 20.61
CA ALA A 35 -16.37 0.99 19.23
C ALA A 35 -16.65 2.18 18.30
N CYS A 36 -17.82 2.81 18.43
CA CYS A 36 -18.16 4.00 17.67
C CYS A 36 -17.23 5.19 17.96
N LEU A 37 -16.92 5.46 19.23
CA LEU A 37 -15.98 6.51 19.63
C LEU A 37 -14.59 6.24 19.06
N GLY A 38 -14.08 5.03 19.24
CA GLY A 38 -12.76 4.62 18.76
C GLY A 38 -12.64 4.76 17.24
N GLN A 39 -13.65 4.29 16.50
CA GLN A 39 -13.69 4.41 15.04
C GLN A 39 -13.72 5.88 14.58
N SER A 40 -14.53 6.73 15.23
CA SER A 40 -14.60 8.15 14.90
C SER A 40 -13.30 8.89 15.21
N LEU A 41 -12.63 8.56 16.31
CA LEU A 41 -11.31 9.09 16.64
C LEU A 41 -10.25 8.70 15.60
N CYS A 42 -10.25 7.44 15.15
CA CYS A 42 -9.36 7.01 14.08
C CYS A 42 -9.62 7.76 12.76
N TRP A 43 -10.89 7.96 12.36
CA TRP A 43 -11.22 8.76 11.18
C TRP A 43 -10.83 10.24 11.33
N LEU A 44 -10.82 10.78 12.55
CA LEU A 44 -10.36 12.13 12.86
C LEU A 44 -8.82 12.25 12.89
N GLY A 45 -8.08 11.15 12.69
CA GLY A 45 -6.61 11.12 12.75
C GLY A 45 -6.05 10.81 14.15
N LYS A 46 -6.88 10.81 15.20
CA LYS A 46 -6.48 10.45 16.58
C LYS A 46 -6.38 8.93 16.74
N ARG A 47 -5.55 8.29 15.93
CA ARG A 47 -5.52 6.83 15.75
C ARG A 47 -5.13 6.08 17.02
N GLU A 48 -4.17 6.59 17.79
CA GLU A 48 -3.72 5.91 19.01
C GLU A 48 -4.83 5.85 20.08
N GLU A 49 -5.47 7.00 20.32
CA GLU A 49 -6.64 7.12 21.20
C GLU A 49 -7.81 6.26 20.70
N GLY A 50 -8.07 6.32 19.39
CA GLY A 50 -9.13 5.54 18.75
C GLY A 50 -8.93 4.03 18.89
N LEU A 51 -7.73 3.54 18.62
CA LEU A 51 -7.37 2.13 18.79
C LEU A 51 -7.52 1.70 20.26
N ALA A 52 -7.08 2.51 21.23
CA ALA A 52 -7.25 2.19 22.65
C ALA A 52 -8.73 1.93 23.04
N HIS A 53 -9.66 2.74 22.52
CA HIS A 53 -11.09 2.51 22.70
C HIS A 53 -11.60 1.25 21.99
N LEU A 54 -11.14 0.96 20.78
CA LEU A 54 -11.48 -0.28 20.07
C LEU A 54 -11.03 -1.50 20.88
N HIS A 55 -9.79 -1.52 21.37
CA HIS A 55 -9.27 -2.58 22.24
C HIS A 55 -10.15 -2.81 23.47
N GLN A 56 -10.50 -1.73 24.17
CA GLN A 56 -11.34 -1.79 25.36
C GLN A 56 -12.73 -2.36 25.04
N SER A 57 -13.35 -1.93 23.93
CA SER A 57 -14.61 -2.48 23.44
C SER A 57 -14.51 -3.99 23.24
N GLY A 58 -13.42 -4.46 22.64
CA GLY A 58 -13.21 -5.89 22.37
C GLY A 58 -13.12 -6.73 23.62
N GLN A 59 -12.41 -6.26 24.64
CA GLN A 59 -12.34 -6.96 25.92
C GLN A 59 -13.72 -7.05 26.61
N LEU A 60 -14.54 -5.99 26.50
CA LEU A 60 -15.90 -5.99 27.03
C LEU A 60 -16.81 -6.97 26.26
N LEU A 61 -16.71 -7.01 24.92
CA LEU A 61 -17.44 -7.95 24.07
C LEU A 61 -17.04 -9.39 24.39
N LEU A 62 -15.75 -9.69 24.53
CA LEU A 62 -15.27 -11.02 24.94
C LEU A 62 -15.79 -11.42 26.32
N LYS A 63 -15.83 -10.48 27.28
CA LYS A 63 -16.40 -10.75 28.61
C LYS A 63 -17.89 -11.13 28.54
N LYS A 64 -18.67 -10.46 27.69
CA LYS A 64 -20.07 -10.83 27.42
C LYS A 64 -20.16 -12.20 26.73
N ALA A 65 -19.32 -12.42 25.72
CA ALA A 65 -19.25 -13.64 24.94
C ALA A 65 -18.91 -14.88 25.78
N ARG A 66 -18.13 -14.77 26.86
CA ARG A 66 -17.86 -15.90 27.77
C ARG A 66 -19.14 -16.51 28.37
N LYS A 67 -20.20 -15.71 28.53
CA LYS A 67 -21.50 -16.18 29.01
C LYS A 67 -22.41 -16.59 27.86
N SER A 68 -22.52 -15.78 26.81
CA SER A 68 -23.46 -16.02 25.70
C SER A 68 -22.96 -17.01 24.65
N ARG A 69 -21.65 -17.28 24.60
CA ARG A 69 -20.93 -17.99 23.52
C ARG A 69 -21.01 -17.31 22.14
N ASP A 70 -21.66 -16.16 22.04
CA ASP A 70 -21.72 -15.35 20.84
C ASP A 70 -20.49 -14.44 20.76
N ILE A 71 -19.63 -14.71 19.78
CA ILE A 71 -18.40 -13.96 19.51
C ILE A 71 -18.51 -13.04 18.28
N GLY A 72 -19.68 -12.96 17.63
CA GLY A 72 -19.85 -12.25 16.36
C GLY A 72 -19.38 -10.80 16.41
N LEU A 73 -19.88 -10.03 17.38
CA LEU A 73 -19.49 -8.63 17.57
C LEU A 73 -18.01 -8.45 17.92
N ALA A 74 -17.43 -9.39 18.68
CA ALA A 74 -16.00 -9.35 18.98
C ALA A 74 -15.15 -9.56 17.72
N LEU A 75 -15.61 -10.38 16.77
CA LEU A 75 -14.96 -10.60 15.49
C LEU A 75 -15.18 -9.45 14.50
N ASP A 76 -16.33 -8.78 14.53
CA ASP A 76 -16.54 -7.56 13.73
C ASP A 76 -15.56 -6.44 14.17
N LEU A 77 -15.22 -6.39 15.44
CA LEU A 77 -14.18 -5.49 15.95
C LEU A 77 -12.76 -5.92 15.53
N VAL A 78 -12.49 -7.22 15.41
CA VAL A 78 -11.22 -7.70 14.83
C VAL A 78 -11.05 -7.14 13.42
N ASP A 79 -12.09 -7.19 12.59
CA ASP A 79 -12.05 -6.62 11.23
C ASP A 79 -11.78 -5.11 11.25
N GLN A 80 -12.37 -4.38 12.21
CA GLN A 80 -12.09 -2.95 12.40
C GLN A 80 -10.62 -2.69 12.79
N LEU A 81 -10.08 -3.46 13.73
CA LEU A 81 -8.67 -3.34 14.12
C LEU A 81 -7.74 -3.67 12.94
N GLN A 82 -8.05 -4.71 12.16
CA GLN A 82 -7.29 -5.05 10.96
C GLN A 82 -7.38 -3.95 9.88
N TYR A 83 -8.54 -3.31 9.70
CA TYR A 83 -8.70 -2.17 8.80
C TYR A 83 -7.76 -1.02 9.19
N TRP A 84 -7.60 -0.79 10.49
CA TRP A 84 -6.62 0.16 11.03
C TRP A 84 -5.22 -0.42 11.21
N ASN A 85 -4.90 -1.53 10.54
CA ASN A 85 -3.60 -2.23 10.58
C ASN A 85 -3.10 -2.62 11.99
N ASP A 86 -3.98 -2.70 12.99
CA ASP A 86 -3.66 -3.15 14.34
C ASP A 86 -3.84 -4.67 14.47
N PHE A 87 -2.98 -5.39 13.74
CA PHE A 87 -2.94 -6.85 13.77
C PHE A 87 -2.58 -7.44 15.15
N PRO A 88 -1.67 -6.83 15.96
CA PRO A 88 -1.43 -7.30 17.33
C PRO A 88 -2.69 -7.23 18.21
N GLY A 89 -3.45 -6.14 18.15
CA GLY A 89 -4.71 -6.01 18.87
C GLY A 89 -5.78 -6.98 18.39
N ALA A 90 -5.94 -7.09 17.07
CA ALA A 90 -6.81 -8.06 16.44
C ALA A 90 -6.48 -9.49 16.89
N LEU A 91 -5.18 -9.84 16.99
CA LEU A 91 -4.73 -11.16 17.42
C LEU A 91 -5.15 -11.47 18.86
N GLY A 92 -5.00 -10.49 19.76
CA GLY A 92 -5.38 -10.61 21.16
C GLY A 92 -6.87 -10.94 21.34
N ILE A 93 -7.73 -10.37 20.49
CA ILE A 93 -9.17 -10.62 20.52
C ILE A 93 -9.51 -11.96 19.85
N CYS A 94 -8.99 -12.22 18.64
CA CYS A 94 -9.25 -13.47 17.91
C CYS A 94 -8.89 -14.72 18.72
N LYS A 95 -7.73 -14.73 19.39
CA LYS A 95 -7.28 -15.88 20.20
C LYS A 95 -8.27 -16.21 21.32
N GLN A 96 -8.79 -15.20 22.01
CA GLN A 96 -9.78 -15.41 23.05
C GLN A 96 -11.14 -15.81 22.46
N ALA A 97 -11.54 -15.20 21.35
CA ALA A 97 -12.80 -15.49 20.69
C ALA A 97 -12.92 -16.98 20.28
N VAL A 98 -11.87 -17.55 19.67
CA VAL A 98 -11.88 -18.98 19.28
C VAL A 98 -11.86 -19.93 20.47
N GLN A 99 -11.35 -19.51 21.64
CA GLN A 99 -11.44 -20.30 22.88
C GLN A 99 -12.87 -20.28 23.46
N ILE A 100 -13.57 -19.14 23.34
CA ILE A 100 -14.96 -19.00 23.77
C ILE A 100 -15.88 -19.85 22.89
N ASN A 101 -15.67 -19.84 21.57
CA ASN A 101 -16.45 -20.65 20.64
C ASN A 101 -15.55 -21.35 19.59
N PRO A 102 -15.06 -22.56 19.89
CA PRO A 102 -14.18 -23.33 19.00
C PRO A 102 -14.86 -23.87 17.73
N GLY A 103 -16.19 -23.75 17.62
CA GLY A 103 -16.95 -24.18 16.43
C GLY A 103 -17.20 -23.07 15.42
N TYR A 104 -16.81 -21.82 15.74
CA TYR A 104 -17.15 -20.67 14.90
C TYR A 104 -16.12 -20.47 13.79
N LEU A 105 -16.52 -20.81 12.56
CA LEU A 105 -15.65 -20.81 11.37
C LEU A 105 -14.89 -19.49 11.17
N ARG A 106 -15.62 -18.36 11.17
CA ARG A 106 -15.05 -17.02 10.92
C ARG A 106 -13.97 -16.66 11.95
N GLY A 107 -14.05 -17.18 13.17
CA GLY A 107 -13.03 -16.98 14.20
C GLY A 107 -11.66 -17.54 13.79
N TYR A 108 -11.61 -18.76 13.28
CA TYR A 108 -10.37 -19.36 12.80
C TYR A 108 -9.88 -18.77 11.48
N GLN A 109 -10.79 -18.35 10.59
CA GLN A 109 -10.43 -17.63 9.37
C GLN A 109 -9.69 -16.32 9.68
N LEU A 110 -10.26 -15.48 10.55
CA LEU A 110 -9.65 -14.21 10.95
C LEU A 110 -8.36 -14.43 11.75
N LEU A 111 -8.31 -15.44 12.61
CA LEU A 111 -7.09 -15.81 13.34
C LEU A 111 -5.95 -16.20 12.38
N ALA A 112 -6.25 -17.01 11.35
CA ALA A 112 -5.28 -17.41 10.34
C ALA A 112 -4.74 -16.20 9.53
N LEU A 113 -5.65 -15.33 9.08
CA LEU A 113 -5.28 -14.09 8.37
C LEU A 113 -4.43 -13.17 9.25
N THR A 114 -4.80 -13.00 10.52
CA THR A 114 -4.07 -12.16 11.48
C THR A 114 -2.65 -12.69 11.72
N HIS A 115 -2.52 -14.00 11.98
CA HIS A 115 -1.21 -14.63 12.14
C HIS A 115 -0.35 -14.49 10.87
N SER A 116 -0.95 -14.66 9.69
CA SER A 116 -0.26 -14.49 8.41
C SER A 116 0.30 -13.07 8.24
N ARG A 117 -0.50 -12.05 8.58
CA ARG A 117 -0.09 -10.63 8.54
C ARG A 117 1.02 -10.29 9.53
N LEU A 118 1.10 -11.01 10.65
CA LEU A 118 2.17 -10.91 11.64
C LEU A 118 3.37 -11.83 11.33
N ASN A 119 3.43 -12.44 10.14
CA ASN A 119 4.46 -13.39 9.72
C ASN A 119 4.61 -14.61 10.66
N GLN A 120 3.56 -14.95 11.41
CA GLN A 120 3.49 -16.12 12.30
C GLN A 120 3.00 -17.33 11.50
N LYS A 121 3.86 -17.86 10.62
CA LYS A 121 3.54 -18.88 9.62
C LYS A 121 2.89 -20.15 10.19
N LYS A 122 3.54 -20.80 11.17
CA LYS A 122 3.03 -22.04 11.78
C LYS A 122 1.68 -21.86 12.49
N PRO A 123 1.49 -20.82 13.35
CA PRO A 123 0.17 -20.53 13.91
C PRO A 123 -0.91 -20.23 12.86
N ALA A 124 -0.55 -19.49 11.80
CA ALA A 124 -1.47 -19.20 10.70
C ALA A 124 -1.95 -20.48 10.03
N LEU A 125 -1.02 -21.37 9.68
CA LEU A 125 -1.30 -22.67 9.07
C LEU A 125 -2.20 -23.54 9.98
N ALA A 126 -1.93 -23.60 11.28
CA ALA A 126 -2.74 -24.33 12.23
C ALA A 126 -4.19 -23.80 12.30
N ALA A 127 -4.37 -22.48 12.37
CA ALA A 127 -5.69 -21.85 12.36
C ALA A 127 -6.42 -22.08 11.02
N GLY A 128 -5.72 -21.99 9.89
CA GLY A 128 -6.28 -22.26 8.56
C GLY A 128 -6.76 -23.71 8.40
N ARG A 129 -5.98 -24.69 8.89
CA ARG A 129 -6.38 -26.10 8.93
C ARG A 129 -7.65 -26.31 9.75
N GLN A 130 -7.76 -25.65 10.90
CA GLN A 130 -8.95 -25.72 11.75
C GLN A 130 -10.17 -25.07 11.09
N ALA A 131 -10.01 -23.93 10.41
CA ALA A 131 -11.08 -23.32 9.63
C ALA A 131 -11.58 -24.28 8.52
N LEU A 132 -10.66 -24.87 7.75
CA LEU A 132 -11.04 -25.82 6.70
C LEU A 132 -11.71 -27.09 7.27
N LYS A 133 -11.31 -27.57 8.45
CA LYS A 133 -11.98 -28.69 9.13
C LYS A 133 -13.45 -28.39 9.45
N LEU A 134 -13.76 -27.14 9.80
CA LEU A 134 -15.13 -26.70 10.09
C LEU A 134 -15.98 -26.53 8.81
N ALA A 135 -15.36 -26.28 7.66
CA ALA A 135 -16.04 -26.19 6.37
C ALA A 135 -15.23 -26.85 5.23
N PRO A 136 -15.20 -28.20 5.16
CA PRO A 136 -14.30 -28.95 4.26
C PRO A 136 -14.48 -28.68 2.76
N ASN A 137 -15.67 -28.24 2.36
CA ASN A 137 -16.01 -27.99 0.95
C ASN A 137 -15.86 -26.51 0.55
N SER A 138 -15.33 -25.66 1.42
CA SER A 138 -15.12 -24.23 1.10
C SER A 138 -13.90 -24.05 0.20
N ALA A 139 -14.14 -23.56 -1.02
CA ALA A 139 -13.06 -23.22 -1.95
C ALA A 139 -12.25 -22.02 -1.45
N VAL A 140 -12.89 -20.95 -0.94
CA VAL A 140 -12.19 -19.82 -0.29
C VAL A 140 -11.21 -20.28 0.80
N LEU A 141 -11.62 -21.18 1.70
CA LEU A 141 -10.72 -21.67 2.75
C LEU A 141 -9.63 -22.59 2.23
N SER A 142 -9.91 -23.36 1.17
CA SER A 142 -8.90 -24.18 0.51
C SER A 142 -7.83 -23.31 -0.16
N ILE A 143 -8.22 -22.21 -0.81
CA ILE A 143 -7.30 -21.23 -1.38
C ILE A 143 -6.47 -20.57 -0.28
N LEU A 144 -7.11 -20.09 0.80
CA LEU A 144 -6.42 -19.52 1.96
C LEU A 144 -5.39 -20.50 2.53
N LEU A 145 -5.77 -21.77 2.72
CA LEU A 145 -4.87 -22.78 3.24
C LEU A 145 -3.67 -23.02 2.32
N ALA A 146 -3.86 -23.04 1.00
CA ALA A 146 -2.76 -23.14 0.04
C ALA A 146 -1.78 -21.95 0.15
N THR A 147 -2.30 -20.73 0.32
CA THR A 147 -1.46 -19.54 0.56
C THR A 147 -0.61 -19.70 1.83
N LEU A 148 -1.21 -20.23 2.90
CA LEU A 148 -0.53 -20.46 4.18
C LEU A 148 0.51 -21.60 4.09
N GLU A 149 0.18 -22.70 3.40
CA GLU A 149 1.09 -23.81 3.10
C GLU A 149 2.32 -23.30 2.34
N ALA A 150 2.12 -22.53 1.26
CA ALA A 150 3.21 -21.95 0.49
C ALA A 150 4.04 -20.89 1.25
N ALA A 151 3.47 -20.25 2.28
CA ALA A 151 4.20 -19.34 3.15
C ALA A 151 5.11 -20.10 4.14
N ASP A 152 4.69 -21.29 4.56
CA ASP A 152 5.44 -22.23 5.43
C ASP A 152 6.41 -23.14 4.65
N GLY A 153 6.46 -23.02 3.31
CA GLY A 153 7.38 -23.76 2.44
C GLY A 153 6.80 -25.05 1.84
N LEU A 154 5.54 -25.38 2.13
CA LEU A 154 4.81 -26.55 1.62
C LEU A 154 4.24 -26.27 0.21
N ASN A 155 5.14 -25.95 -0.73
CA ASN A 155 4.74 -25.48 -2.06
C ASN A 155 4.06 -26.58 -2.90
N HIS A 156 4.46 -27.85 -2.76
CA HIS A 156 3.86 -28.96 -3.52
C HIS A 156 2.43 -29.26 -3.07
N GLU A 157 2.19 -29.25 -1.76
CA GLU A 157 0.87 -29.42 -1.16
C GLU A 157 -0.07 -28.28 -1.55
N ALA A 158 0.44 -27.05 -1.48
CA ALA A 158 -0.29 -25.86 -1.91
C ALA A 158 -0.67 -25.93 -3.39
N ARG A 159 0.26 -26.35 -4.26
CA ARG A 159 0.02 -26.58 -5.70
C ARG A 159 -1.11 -27.58 -5.90
N GLN A 160 -0.99 -28.78 -5.32
CA GLN A 160 -1.99 -29.84 -5.45
C GLN A 160 -3.37 -29.39 -4.96
N ARG A 161 -3.41 -28.63 -3.86
CA ARG A 161 -4.65 -28.08 -3.31
C ARG A 161 -5.33 -27.13 -4.28
N LEU A 162 -4.58 -26.19 -4.86
CA LEU A 162 -5.14 -25.22 -5.82
C LEU A 162 -5.55 -25.85 -7.13
N GLU A 163 -4.78 -26.82 -7.64
CA GLU A 163 -5.15 -27.60 -8.83
C GLU A 163 -6.49 -28.32 -8.60
N LYS A 164 -6.68 -28.92 -7.42
CA LYS A 164 -7.97 -29.53 -7.05
C LYS A 164 -9.10 -28.49 -6.94
N VAL A 165 -8.85 -27.32 -6.37
CA VAL A 165 -9.84 -26.23 -6.30
C VAL A 165 -10.30 -25.84 -7.69
N LEU A 166 -9.37 -25.65 -8.63
CA LEU A 166 -9.66 -25.23 -10.01
C LEU A 166 -10.41 -26.27 -10.85
N GLN A 167 -10.50 -27.53 -10.39
CA GLN A 167 -11.36 -28.55 -11.03
C GLN A 167 -12.85 -28.35 -10.73
N ASN A 168 -13.21 -27.51 -9.75
CA ASN A 168 -14.61 -27.25 -9.41
C ASN A 168 -15.26 -26.29 -10.43
N PRO A 169 -16.28 -26.71 -11.20
CA PRO A 169 -16.93 -25.83 -12.18
C PRO A 169 -17.80 -24.75 -11.55
N LEU A 170 -18.09 -24.84 -10.24
CA LEU A 170 -18.96 -23.91 -9.51
C LEU A 170 -18.21 -22.78 -8.80
N LEU A 171 -16.91 -22.61 -9.06
CA LEU A 171 -16.15 -21.51 -8.47
C LEU A 171 -16.72 -20.16 -8.90
N THR A 172 -16.85 -19.26 -7.94
CA THR A 172 -17.14 -17.85 -8.20
C THR A 172 -15.98 -17.17 -8.93
N ALA A 173 -16.23 -16.02 -9.56
CA ALA A 173 -15.19 -15.24 -10.22
C ALA A 173 -14.04 -14.85 -9.27
N GLU A 174 -14.36 -14.51 -8.02
CA GLU A 174 -13.37 -14.19 -6.99
C GLU A 174 -12.49 -15.40 -6.65
N GLU A 175 -13.09 -16.57 -6.47
CA GLU A 175 -12.34 -17.81 -6.19
C GLU A 175 -11.48 -18.24 -7.37
N GLN A 176 -11.99 -18.16 -8.60
CA GLN A 176 -11.22 -18.44 -9.82
C GLN A 176 -10.01 -17.50 -9.95
N PHE A 177 -10.23 -16.20 -9.76
CA PHE A 177 -9.18 -15.20 -9.81
C PHE A 177 -8.10 -15.48 -8.75
N ARG A 178 -8.51 -15.67 -7.48
CA ARG A 178 -7.58 -15.89 -6.37
C ARG A 178 -6.82 -17.21 -6.52
N ALA A 179 -7.49 -18.30 -6.88
CA ALA A 179 -6.84 -19.60 -7.05
C ALA A 179 -5.78 -19.57 -8.16
N ASN A 180 -6.10 -18.95 -9.31
CA ASN A 180 -5.14 -18.82 -10.41
C ASN A 180 -3.94 -17.93 -10.05
N LYS A 181 -4.16 -16.80 -9.37
CA LYS A 181 -3.07 -15.91 -8.91
C LYS A 181 -2.14 -16.60 -7.92
N GLU A 182 -2.70 -17.32 -6.94
CA GLU A 182 -1.89 -18.06 -5.96
C GLU A 182 -1.15 -19.24 -6.61
N LEU A 183 -1.79 -19.95 -7.55
CA LEU A 183 -1.16 -21.07 -8.23
C LEU A 183 -0.01 -20.60 -9.13
N ALA A 184 -0.18 -19.52 -9.89
CA ALA A 184 0.89 -18.91 -10.66
C ALA A 184 2.10 -18.54 -9.77
N ARG A 185 1.84 -17.96 -8.59
CA ARG A 185 2.89 -17.61 -7.61
C ARG A 185 3.60 -18.84 -7.06
N ILE A 186 2.89 -19.96 -6.86
CA ILE A 186 3.47 -21.21 -6.35
C ILE A 186 4.28 -21.92 -7.45
N LEU A 187 3.77 -21.97 -8.67
CA LEU A 187 4.47 -22.55 -9.82
C LEU A 187 5.79 -21.82 -10.10
N ASP A 188 5.78 -20.49 -10.03
CA ASP A 188 7.01 -19.69 -10.13
C ASP A 188 8.04 -20.06 -9.05
N LYS A 189 7.60 -20.22 -7.79
CA LYS A 189 8.49 -20.66 -6.70
C LYS A 189 9.05 -22.07 -6.91
N LEU A 190 8.31 -22.93 -7.60
CA LEU A 190 8.70 -24.29 -7.95
C LEU A 190 9.57 -24.36 -9.21
N GLY A 191 9.73 -23.26 -9.95
CA GLY A 191 10.44 -23.23 -11.22
C GLY A 191 9.65 -23.80 -12.41
N GLU A 192 8.34 -24.04 -12.25
CA GLU A 192 7.44 -24.50 -13.33
C GLU A 192 6.99 -23.30 -14.20
N TYR A 193 7.95 -22.62 -14.83
CA TYR A 193 7.76 -21.31 -15.47
C TYR A 193 6.80 -21.34 -16.66
N ASP A 194 6.79 -22.42 -17.43
CA ASP A 194 5.93 -22.67 -18.59
C ASP A 194 4.43 -22.61 -18.26
N ARG A 195 4.06 -22.91 -17.01
CA ARG A 195 2.66 -22.93 -16.55
C ARG A 195 2.22 -21.63 -15.88
N VAL A 196 3.15 -20.74 -15.53
CA VAL A 196 2.83 -19.54 -14.74
C VAL A 196 1.89 -18.61 -15.51
N PHE A 197 2.22 -18.26 -16.76
CA PHE A 197 1.43 -17.31 -17.54
C PHE A 197 0.07 -17.87 -17.94
N VAL A 198 -0.08 -19.20 -18.08
CA VAL A 198 -1.40 -19.84 -18.26
C VAL A 198 -2.36 -19.42 -17.15
N HIS A 199 -1.90 -19.50 -15.89
CA HIS A 199 -2.72 -19.12 -14.75
C HIS A 199 -2.85 -17.60 -14.58
N LEU A 200 -1.81 -16.82 -14.90
CA LEU A 200 -1.93 -15.34 -14.87
C LEU A 200 -2.95 -14.84 -15.89
N HIS A 201 -2.97 -15.39 -17.11
CA HIS A 201 -3.97 -15.07 -18.13
C HIS A 201 -5.36 -15.53 -17.71
N ALA A 202 -5.51 -16.74 -17.17
CA ALA A 202 -6.79 -17.20 -16.64
C ALA A 202 -7.35 -16.27 -15.54
N ALA A 203 -6.49 -15.75 -14.66
CA ALA A 203 -6.88 -14.73 -13.69
C ALA A 203 -7.28 -13.41 -14.38
N ALA A 204 -6.50 -12.96 -15.37
CA ALA A 204 -6.77 -11.73 -16.12
C ALA A 204 -8.13 -11.76 -16.85
N GLU A 205 -8.54 -12.90 -17.41
CA GLU A 205 -9.83 -13.07 -18.09
C GLU A 205 -11.04 -12.92 -17.16
N VAL A 206 -10.88 -13.28 -15.89
CA VAL A 206 -11.94 -13.20 -14.88
C VAL A 206 -11.94 -11.85 -14.15
N ALA A 207 -10.80 -11.17 -14.06
CA ALA A 207 -10.62 -9.95 -13.28
C ALA A 207 -11.66 -8.83 -13.58
N PRO A 208 -12.05 -8.55 -14.85
CA PRO A 208 -13.08 -7.55 -15.15
C PRO A 208 -14.48 -7.88 -14.59
N ARG A 209 -14.71 -9.13 -14.17
CA ARG A 209 -15.99 -9.57 -13.60
C ARG A 209 -16.10 -9.24 -12.11
N LEU A 210 -14.97 -8.97 -11.44
CA LEU A 210 -14.89 -8.70 -10.00
C LEU A 210 -15.57 -7.37 -9.64
N PRO A 211 -16.44 -7.33 -8.61
CA PRO A 211 -17.15 -6.12 -8.22
C PRO A 211 -16.24 -4.93 -7.88
N GLU A 212 -15.09 -5.18 -7.25
CA GLU A 212 -14.12 -4.15 -6.89
C GLU A 212 -13.37 -3.56 -8.09
N VAL A 213 -13.17 -4.34 -9.16
CA VAL A 213 -12.57 -3.87 -10.42
C VAL A 213 -13.59 -3.07 -11.22
N LYS A 214 -14.83 -3.55 -11.34
CA LYS A 214 -15.93 -2.85 -12.03
C LYS A 214 -16.24 -1.47 -11.46
N ARG A 215 -15.98 -1.26 -10.17
CA ARG A 215 -16.20 0.03 -9.50
C ARG A 215 -15.15 1.09 -9.82
N GLN A 216 -14.03 0.71 -10.44
CA GLN A 216 -12.97 1.67 -10.79
C GLN A 216 -13.18 2.22 -12.19
N ASP A 217 -12.83 3.49 -12.36
CA ASP A 217 -12.69 4.10 -13.68
C ASP A 217 -11.27 3.84 -14.21
N ALA A 218 -11.16 2.91 -15.16
CA ALA A 218 -9.89 2.59 -15.82
C ALA A 218 -9.44 3.68 -16.82
N GLY A 219 -10.30 4.62 -17.20
CA GLY A 219 -9.92 5.75 -18.06
C GLY A 219 -9.32 6.93 -17.29
N LEU A 220 -9.58 7.02 -15.97
CA LEU A 220 -9.25 8.19 -15.16
C LEU A 220 -7.76 8.54 -15.20
N VAL A 221 -6.89 7.61 -14.80
CA VAL A 221 -5.44 7.88 -14.69
C VAL A 221 -4.79 8.09 -16.06
N PRO A 222 -5.04 7.26 -17.09
CA PRO A 222 -4.54 7.52 -18.44
C PRO A 222 -4.89 8.93 -18.95
N LYS A 223 -6.15 9.36 -18.78
CA LYS A 223 -6.59 10.69 -19.20
C LYS A 223 -5.93 11.81 -18.38
N MET A 224 -5.73 11.60 -17.07
CA MET A 224 -4.98 12.55 -16.24
C MET A 224 -3.54 12.72 -16.75
N LEU A 225 -2.84 11.63 -17.06
CA LEU A 225 -1.46 11.67 -17.57
C LEU A 225 -1.37 12.38 -18.92
N GLU A 226 -2.32 12.12 -19.83
CA GLU A 226 -2.41 12.82 -21.12
C GLU A 226 -2.57 14.34 -20.93
N ASN A 227 -3.47 14.77 -20.04
CA ASN A 227 -3.65 16.19 -19.73
C ASN A 227 -2.41 16.79 -19.07
N TYR A 228 -1.81 16.09 -18.10
CA TYR A 228 -0.62 16.57 -17.38
C TYR A 228 0.57 16.77 -18.31
N LYS A 229 0.79 15.87 -19.27
CA LYS A 229 1.81 16.03 -20.31
C LYS A 229 1.61 17.29 -21.16
N ALA A 230 0.37 17.70 -21.39
CA ALA A 230 0.05 18.85 -22.22
C ALA A 230 0.09 20.18 -21.44
N GLU A 231 -0.25 20.15 -20.15
CA GLU A 231 -0.53 21.36 -19.37
C GLU A 231 0.57 21.75 -18.36
N PHE A 232 1.42 20.81 -17.92
CA PHE A 232 2.59 21.13 -17.09
C PHE A 232 3.78 21.53 -17.96
N ASP A 233 4.06 22.82 -18.00
CA ASP A 233 5.21 23.41 -18.66
C ASP A 233 6.22 23.98 -17.64
N SER A 234 7.38 24.40 -18.13
CA SER A 234 8.45 24.98 -17.32
C SER A 234 8.07 26.30 -16.64
N GLU A 235 7.09 27.04 -17.18
CA GLU A 235 6.59 28.26 -16.55
C GLU A 235 5.80 27.93 -15.28
N LEU A 236 4.86 26.98 -15.38
CA LEU A 236 4.07 26.52 -14.23
C LEU A 236 4.96 25.88 -13.16
N LEU A 237 5.85 24.97 -13.56
CA LEU A 237 6.75 24.28 -12.64
C LEU A 237 7.79 25.24 -12.02
N GLY A 238 8.14 26.31 -12.73
CA GLY A 238 9.08 27.33 -12.29
C GLY A 238 8.49 28.44 -11.41
N HIS A 239 7.15 28.51 -11.30
CA HIS A 239 6.46 29.67 -10.73
C HIS A 239 6.95 30.04 -9.32
N TRP A 240 7.26 29.04 -8.49
CA TRP A 240 7.68 29.22 -7.09
C TRP A 240 9.12 28.78 -6.81
N ALA A 241 9.93 28.50 -7.84
CA ALA A 241 11.26 27.91 -7.69
C ALA A 241 12.25 28.74 -6.85
N ASN A 242 12.09 30.07 -6.88
CA ASN A 242 12.93 31.02 -6.14
C ASN A 242 12.20 31.70 -4.98
N ALA A 243 11.06 31.15 -4.55
CA ALA A 243 10.31 31.71 -3.43
C ALA A 243 10.96 31.35 -2.08
N ASP A 244 10.85 32.25 -1.11
CA ASP A 244 11.31 32.01 0.25
C ASP A 244 10.22 31.30 1.07
N PHE A 245 10.48 30.05 1.45
CA PHE A 245 9.54 29.26 2.25
C PHE A 245 9.88 29.29 3.75
N PRO A 246 8.87 29.31 4.64
CA PRO A 246 9.07 29.29 6.08
C PRO A 246 9.79 28.04 6.59
N ALA A 247 10.77 28.21 7.48
CA ALA A 247 11.52 27.11 8.08
C ALA A 247 10.67 26.14 8.92
N ASN A 248 9.51 26.58 9.40
CA ASN A 248 8.55 25.74 10.14
C ASN A 248 7.62 24.92 9.22
N GLN A 249 7.80 25.00 7.90
CA GLN A 249 7.13 24.20 6.89
C GLN A 249 8.15 23.64 5.90
N PRO A 250 9.14 22.85 6.39
CA PRO A 250 10.21 22.36 5.53
C PRO A 250 9.65 21.45 4.44
N ALA A 251 10.30 21.41 3.27
CA ALA A 251 9.93 20.45 2.25
C ALA A 251 10.24 19.01 2.70
N PRO A 252 9.29 18.06 2.53
CA PRO A 252 9.59 16.64 2.67
C PRO A 252 10.60 16.16 1.62
N THR A 253 11.25 15.04 1.89
CA THR A 253 11.91 14.26 0.84
C THR A 253 10.94 13.25 0.28
N PHE A 254 10.83 13.16 -1.04
CA PHE A 254 9.94 12.22 -1.72
C PHE A 254 10.71 10.99 -2.20
N LEU A 255 10.13 9.80 -1.99
CA LEU A 255 10.63 8.53 -2.52
C LEU A 255 9.58 7.94 -3.46
N LEU A 256 9.76 8.14 -4.76
CA LEU A 256 8.76 7.83 -5.79
C LEU A 256 9.31 6.89 -6.85
N GLY A 257 8.45 6.43 -7.75
CA GLY A 257 8.80 5.59 -8.89
C GLY A 257 7.56 4.92 -9.47
N PHE A 258 7.74 3.85 -10.23
CA PHE A 258 6.61 2.98 -10.57
C PHE A 258 6.38 1.93 -9.46
N MET A 259 5.18 1.35 -9.38
CA MET A 259 4.94 0.21 -8.50
C MET A 259 5.99 -0.89 -8.72
N ARG A 260 6.48 -1.51 -7.63
CA ARG A 260 7.41 -2.65 -7.70
C ARG A 260 8.84 -2.33 -8.20
N THR A 261 9.24 -1.05 -8.28
CA THR A 261 10.63 -0.65 -8.57
C THR A 261 11.60 -0.76 -7.38
N GLY A 262 11.14 -1.23 -6.21
CA GLY A 262 11.98 -1.37 -5.02
C GLY A 262 11.89 -0.20 -4.03
N THR A 263 10.87 0.65 -4.14
CA THR A 263 10.59 1.73 -3.19
C THR A 263 10.45 1.24 -1.75
N THR A 264 9.82 0.09 -1.52
CA THR A 264 9.72 -0.49 -0.16
C THR A 264 11.10 -0.83 0.41
N LEU A 265 11.97 -1.51 -0.35
CA LEU A 265 13.33 -1.82 0.11
C LEU A 265 14.09 -0.53 0.43
N THR A 266 14.04 0.44 -0.47
CA THR A 266 14.73 1.73 -0.31
C THR A 266 14.22 2.49 0.91
N GLN A 267 12.90 2.54 1.12
CA GLN A 267 12.30 3.08 2.33
C GLN A 267 12.87 2.40 3.58
N GLU A 268 12.95 1.07 3.60
CA GLU A 268 13.36 0.33 4.79
C GLU A 268 14.82 0.58 5.14
N VAL A 269 15.67 0.74 4.12
CA VAL A 269 17.07 1.14 4.28
C VAL A 269 17.17 2.56 4.82
N LEU A 270 16.41 3.52 4.26
CA LEU A 270 16.40 4.90 4.74
C LEU A 270 15.83 5.02 6.16
N ALA A 271 14.76 4.28 6.47
CA ALA A 271 14.11 4.23 7.79
C ALA A 271 15.01 3.65 8.88
N ALA A 272 16.08 2.95 8.52
CA ALA A 272 17.05 2.44 9.48
C ALA A 272 17.95 3.55 10.05
N HIS A 273 18.05 4.70 9.37
CA HIS A 273 18.78 5.87 9.84
C HIS A 273 18.02 6.56 10.99
N PRO A 274 18.68 6.95 12.10
CA PRO A 274 18.00 7.57 13.26
C PRO A 274 17.27 8.86 12.93
N ASP A 275 17.81 9.67 12.02
CA ASP A 275 17.25 10.98 11.64
C ASP A 275 16.23 10.95 10.50
N VAL A 276 15.75 9.76 10.09
CA VAL A 276 14.71 9.63 9.06
C VAL A 276 13.41 9.15 9.69
N PHE A 277 12.32 9.82 9.37
CA PHE A 277 10.96 9.36 9.65
C PHE A 277 10.24 9.09 8.34
N VAL A 278 9.58 7.94 8.21
CA VAL A 278 8.90 7.56 6.96
C VAL A 278 7.39 7.64 7.09
N ALA A 279 6.77 8.37 6.18
CA ALA A 279 5.34 8.31 5.89
C ALA A 279 5.11 7.32 4.72
N ASP A 280 4.61 6.12 5.04
CA ASP A 280 4.47 4.99 4.11
C ASP A 280 3.05 4.88 3.52
N GLU A 281 2.93 5.02 2.20
CA GLU A 281 1.70 4.95 1.38
C GLU A 281 0.53 5.74 1.99
N THR A 282 0.76 7.03 2.21
CA THR A 282 -0.23 7.94 2.81
C THR A 282 -1.02 8.70 1.77
N ASP A 283 -2.14 9.29 2.18
CA ASP A 283 -2.96 10.15 1.33
C ASP A 283 -2.55 11.63 1.41
N LEU A 284 -1.33 11.96 1.85
CA LEU A 284 -0.92 13.35 2.11
C LEU A 284 -1.01 14.22 0.85
N ILE A 285 -0.38 13.81 -0.25
CA ILE A 285 -0.45 14.54 -1.53
C ILE A 285 -1.85 14.53 -2.14
N ALA A 286 -2.55 13.40 -2.08
CA ALA A 286 -3.95 13.32 -2.53
C ALA A 286 -4.87 14.26 -1.71
N SER A 287 -4.57 14.48 -0.44
CA SER A 287 -5.29 15.44 0.41
C SER A 287 -4.95 16.88 0.04
N VAL A 288 -3.69 17.18 -0.30
CA VAL A 288 -3.27 18.49 -0.83
C VAL A 288 -3.98 18.80 -2.14
N ALA A 289 -4.09 17.84 -3.06
CA ALA A 289 -4.82 18.02 -4.32
C ALA A 289 -6.31 18.36 -4.07
N LYS A 290 -6.95 17.67 -3.12
CA LYS A 290 -8.35 17.97 -2.72
C LYS A 290 -8.49 19.33 -2.07
N GLU A 291 -7.52 19.74 -1.29
CA GLU A 291 -7.53 21.07 -0.66
C GLU A 291 -7.36 22.18 -1.69
N LEU A 292 -6.50 21.99 -2.70
CA LEU A 292 -6.40 22.90 -3.85
C LEU A 292 -7.72 23.02 -4.60
N ASP A 293 -8.38 21.88 -4.86
CA ASP A 293 -9.69 21.85 -5.51
C ASP A 293 -10.74 22.61 -4.69
N ARG A 294 -10.72 22.46 -3.36
CA ARG A 294 -11.57 23.22 -2.43
C ARG A 294 -11.32 24.72 -2.50
N LEU A 295 -10.05 25.16 -2.52
CA LEU A 295 -9.70 26.58 -2.65
C LEU A 295 -10.17 27.18 -3.99
N SER A 296 -10.21 26.35 -5.02
CA SER A 296 -10.63 26.72 -6.37
C SER A 296 -12.14 26.49 -6.61
N ASN A 297 -12.91 26.14 -5.58
CA ASN A 297 -14.34 25.79 -5.67
C ASN A 297 -14.66 24.73 -6.75
N GLY A 298 -13.73 23.79 -6.99
CA GLY A 298 -13.85 22.76 -8.01
C GLY A 298 -13.73 23.27 -9.46
N GLN A 299 -13.21 24.48 -9.69
CA GLN A 299 -13.12 25.09 -11.01
C GLN A 299 -11.75 24.85 -11.66
N GLY A 300 -11.77 24.33 -12.88
CA GLY A 300 -10.58 24.12 -13.72
C GLY A 300 -9.83 22.81 -13.45
N SER A 301 -8.92 22.47 -14.35
CA SER A 301 -7.98 21.36 -14.20
C SER A 301 -6.98 21.64 -13.07
N LEU A 302 -6.31 20.60 -12.55
CA LEU A 302 -5.28 20.79 -11.52
C LEU A 302 -4.15 21.76 -11.95
N PRO A 303 -3.60 21.68 -13.19
CA PRO A 303 -2.66 22.70 -13.69
C PRO A 303 -3.26 24.10 -13.76
N GLU A 304 -4.52 24.27 -14.20
CA GLU A 304 -5.19 25.57 -14.23
C GLU A 304 -5.40 26.17 -12.84
N GLN A 305 -5.72 25.32 -11.86
CA GLN A 305 -5.84 25.72 -10.45
C GLN A 305 -4.48 26.18 -9.91
N LEU A 306 -3.40 25.46 -10.21
CA LEU A 306 -2.04 25.83 -9.79
C LEU A 306 -1.56 27.14 -10.44
N ARG A 307 -1.90 27.41 -11.71
CA ARG A 307 -1.53 28.68 -12.39
C ARG A 307 -2.17 29.91 -11.74
N LYS A 308 -3.34 29.76 -11.12
CA LYS A 308 -4.07 30.84 -10.44
C LYS A 308 -3.70 30.98 -8.97
N LEU A 309 -2.95 30.02 -8.43
CA LEU A 309 -2.55 30.01 -7.04
C LEU A 309 -1.52 31.11 -6.80
N ASP A 310 -1.68 31.89 -5.73
CA ASP A 310 -0.69 32.86 -5.28
C ASP A 310 0.22 32.25 -4.19
N LEU A 311 1.21 33.01 -3.73
CA LEU A 311 2.12 32.54 -2.68
C LEU A 311 1.37 32.19 -1.38
N THR A 312 0.33 32.95 -1.04
CA THR A 312 -0.52 32.69 0.13
C THR A 312 -1.16 31.30 0.03
N GLY A 313 -1.69 30.95 -1.15
CA GLY A 313 -2.26 29.65 -1.43
C GLY A 313 -1.24 28.52 -1.35
N VAL A 314 -0.03 28.71 -1.87
CA VAL A 314 1.05 27.71 -1.75
C VAL A 314 1.42 27.47 -0.29
N LEU A 315 1.61 28.54 0.49
CA LEU A 315 1.92 28.44 1.92
C LEU A 315 0.78 27.77 2.71
N HIS A 316 -0.48 28.01 2.33
CA HIS A 316 -1.62 27.30 2.90
C HIS A 316 -1.56 25.80 2.61
N LEU A 317 -1.27 25.39 1.37
CA LEU A 317 -1.17 23.98 0.99
C LEU A 317 0.01 23.26 1.69
N ARG A 318 1.14 23.93 1.85
CA ARG A 318 2.28 23.43 2.64
C ARG A 318 1.91 23.25 4.12
N ALA A 319 1.24 24.25 4.71
CA ALA A 319 0.76 24.16 6.09
C ALA A 319 -0.28 23.03 6.26
N PHE A 320 -1.17 22.85 5.27
CA PHE A 320 -2.16 21.78 5.25
C PHE A 320 -1.50 20.40 5.19
N TYR A 321 -0.48 20.22 4.34
CA TYR A 321 0.33 18.99 4.30
C TYR A 321 0.90 18.65 5.69
N TRP A 322 1.56 19.61 6.34
CA TRP A 322 2.16 19.40 7.66
C TRP A 322 1.11 19.16 8.75
N HIS A 323 -0.03 19.85 8.71
CA HIS A 323 -1.14 19.59 9.61
C HIS A 323 -1.63 18.14 9.50
N ARG A 324 -1.78 17.62 8.27
CA ARG A 324 -2.15 16.23 8.01
C ARG A 324 -1.07 15.25 8.49
N ALA A 325 0.21 15.53 8.23
CA ALA A 325 1.32 14.69 8.68
C ALA A 325 1.37 14.60 10.22
N HIS A 326 1.24 15.73 10.92
CA HIS A 326 1.17 15.75 12.39
C HIS A 326 -0.11 15.12 12.92
N ALA A 327 -1.24 15.20 12.22
CA ALA A 327 -2.45 14.48 12.62
C ALA A 327 -2.24 12.95 12.56
N LEU A 328 -1.51 12.44 11.56
CA LEU A 328 -1.24 11.01 11.40
C LEU A 328 -0.19 10.47 12.38
N TYR A 329 0.85 11.26 12.64
CA TYR A 329 2.07 10.79 13.31
C TYR A 329 2.38 11.49 14.63
N GLY A 330 1.78 12.66 14.88
CA GLY A 330 2.02 13.48 16.07
C GLY A 330 3.49 13.83 16.25
N ASP A 331 3.93 13.79 17.51
CA ASP A 331 5.32 14.08 17.90
C ASP A 331 6.32 13.00 17.46
N LYS A 332 5.82 11.88 16.89
CA LYS A 332 6.70 10.83 16.36
C LYS A 332 7.50 11.33 15.17
N ILE A 333 7.12 12.39 14.46
CA ILE A 333 8.00 12.95 13.43
C ILE A 333 9.26 13.54 14.09
N GLY A 334 9.06 14.35 15.14
CA GLY A 334 10.14 15.02 15.86
C GLY A 334 10.91 16.00 14.96
N THR A 335 12.23 16.03 15.09
CA THR A 335 13.14 16.88 14.28
C THR A 335 13.72 16.14 13.07
N ARG A 336 13.18 14.96 12.75
CA ARG A 336 13.72 14.08 11.70
C ARG A 336 13.31 14.53 10.31
N LEU A 337 14.10 14.16 9.32
CA LEU A 337 13.75 14.30 7.92
C LEU A 337 12.51 13.44 7.63
N LEU A 338 11.45 14.07 7.13
CA LEU A 338 10.24 13.37 6.69
C LEU A 338 10.44 12.83 5.27
N LEU A 339 10.49 11.51 5.14
CA LEU A 339 10.45 10.80 3.88
C LEU A 339 9.01 10.42 3.55
N ASP A 340 8.41 11.10 2.58
CA ASP A 340 7.09 10.74 2.03
C ASP A 340 7.27 9.70 0.93
N LYS A 341 6.87 8.45 1.22
CA LYS A 341 6.93 7.33 0.28
C LYS A 341 5.51 6.87 -0.02
N THR A 342 4.96 7.40 -1.11
CA THR A 342 3.72 6.91 -1.71
C THR A 342 3.99 6.69 -3.19
N THR A 343 4.18 5.42 -3.58
CA THR A 343 4.91 5.08 -4.81
C THR A 343 4.32 5.76 -6.06
N MET A 344 2.99 5.76 -6.17
CA MET A 344 2.28 6.29 -7.35
C MET A 344 2.01 7.80 -7.31
N ASN A 345 2.50 8.54 -6.31
CA ASN A 345 2.54 10.00 -6.37
C ASN A 345 3.43 10.52 -7.54
N THR A 346 4.12 9.62 -8.25
CA THR A 346 4.67 9.88 -9.59
C THR A 346 3.65 10.55 -10.54
N ILE A 347 2.37 10.21 -10.45
CA ILE A 347 1.29 10.85 -11.23
C ILE A 347 1.17 12.33 -10.87
N ASP A 348 1.35 12.67 -9.59
CA ASP A 348 1.19 14.01 -9.03
C ASP A 348 2.51 14.82 -8.95
N LEU A 349 3.56 14.42 -9.67
CA LEU A 349 4.87 15.10 -9.64
C LEU A 349 4.79 16.60 -9.94
N GLY A 350 3.90 17.01 -10.85
CA GLY A 350 3.70 18.42 -11.18
C GLY A 350 3.14 19.21 -9.99
N LEU A 351 2.15 18.65 -9.27
CA LEU A 351 1.64 19.22 -8.02
C LEU A 351 2.75 19.31 -6.96
N ILE A 352 3.49 18.23 -6.76
CA ILE A 352 4.57 18.18 -5.76
C ILE A 352 5.60 19.27 -6.04
N ASN A 353 6.05 19.40 -7.29
CA ASN A 353 7.03 20.41 -7.68
C ASN A 353 6.50 21.85 -7.44
N CYS A 354 5.24 22.12 -7.77
CA CYS A 354 4.67 23.45 -7.56
C CYS A 354 4.53 23.83 -6.08
N ILE A 355 4.24 22.88 -5.19
CA ILE A 355 4.05 23.15 -3.75
C ILE A 355 5.36 23.06 -2.97
N PHE A 356 6.26 22.18 -3.38
CA PHE A 356 7.56 21.93 -2.77
C PHE A 356 8.70 21.97 -3.79
N PRO A 357 8.96 23.10 -4.45
CA PRO A 357 10.07 23.22 -5.39
C PRO A 357 11.44 23.12 -4.70
N ASP A 358 11.47 23.28 -3.37
CA ASP A 358 12.63 23.10 -2.50
C ASP A 358 12.82 21.64 -2.00
N ALA A 359 11.96 20.70 -2.43
CA ALA A 359 12.06 19.30 -2.06
C ALA A 359 13.23 18.57 -2.73
N LYS A 360 13.53 17.39 -2.18
CA LYS A 360 14.43 16.40 -2.77
C LYS A 360 13.64 15.16 -3.17
N LEU A 361 13.82 14.70 -4.40
CA LEU A 361 13.17 13.50 -4.93
C LEU A 361 14.20 12.38 -5.19
N VAL A 362 14.01 11.23 -4.55
CA VAL A 362 14.69 9.98 -4.92
C VAL A 362 13.73 9.19 -5.80
N PHE A 363 14.01 9.14 -7.11
CA PHE A 363 13.15 8.50 -8.10
C PHE A 363 13.67 7.11 -8.48
N LEU A 364 12.88 6.07 -8.22
CA LEU A 364 13.30 4.67 -8.36
C LEU A 364 13.09 4.15 -9.77
N LEU A 365 14.18 3.65 -10.35
CA LEU A 365 14.22 2.92 -11.61
C LEU A 365 14.52 1.45 -11.37
N ARG A 366 14.00 0.60 -12.24
CA ARG A 366 14.22 -0.84 -12.29
C ARG A 366 13.93 -1.33 -13.70
N ASP A 367 14.49 -2.48 -14.11
CA ASP A 367 14.24 -3.05 -15.44
C ASP A 367 12.72 -3.06 -15.74
N PRO A 368 12.25 -2.35 -16.81
CA PRO A 368 10.85 -2.28 -17.20
C PRO A 368 10.16 -3.64 -17.26
N ARG A 369 10.90 -4.67 -17.69
CA ARG A 369 10.40 -6.02 -17.86
C ARG A 369 10.11 -6.67 -16.51
N ASP A 370 11.03 -6.57 -15.55
CA ASP A 370 10.86 -7.09 -14.20
C ASP A 370 9.77 -6.33 -13.42
N VAL A 371 9.63 -5.03 -13.67
CA VAL A 371 8.55 -4.22 -13.11
C VAL A 371 7.20 -4.73 -13.59
N CYS A 372 7.00 -4.86 -14.91
CA CYS A 372 5.75 -5.35 -15.48
C CYS A 372 5.40 -6.75 -14.96
N LEU A 373 6.36 -7.69 -14.96
CA LEU A 373 6.16 -9.02 -14.40
C LEU A 373 5.75 -8.97 -12.94
N SER A 374 6.48 -8.20 -12.13
CA SER A 374 6.20 -8.11 -10.70
C SER A 374 4.84 -7.49 -10.44
N CYS A 375 4.37 -6.54 -11.24
CA CYS A 375 3.03 -5.99 -11.11
C CYS A 375 1.97 -7.03 -11.49
N PHE A 376 2.12 -7.65 -12.67
CA PHE A 376 1.15 -8.61 -13.20
C PHE A 376 1.03 -9.88 -12.35
N MET A 377 2.08 -10.28 -11.62
CA MET A 377 2.04 -11.42 -10.69
C MET A 377 1.34 -11.10 -9.36
N GLN A 378 1.36 -9.85 -8.91
CA GLN A 378 0.85 -9.49 -7.59
C GLN A 378 -0.67 -9.31 -7.60
N THR A 379 -1.32 -9.62 -6.48
CA THR A 379 -2.73 -9.26 -6.28
C THR A 379 -2.81 -7.99 -5.46
N MET A 380 -3.12 -6.87 -6.12
CA MET A 380 -3.21 -5.55 -5.51
C MET A 380 -4.67 -5.18 -5.20
N LEU A 381 -4.87 -4.26 -4.26
CA LEU A 381 -6.17 -3.64 -4.05
C LEU A 381 -6.55 -2.84 -5.30
N PRO A 382 -7.75 -3.01 -5.88
CA PRO A 382 -8.18 -2.22 -7.03
C PRO A 382 -8.33 -0.74 -6.68
N THR A 383 -7.63 0.09 -7.45
CA THR A 383 -7.67 1.55 -7.48
C THR A 383 -7.66 1.98 -8.96
N PRO A 384 -7.91 3.25 -9.29
CA PRO A 384 -7.83 3.71 -10.68
C PRO A 384 -6.48 3.40 -11.38
N SER A 385 -5.38 3.31 -10.62
CA SER A 385 -4.06 2.93 -11.15
C SER A 385 -3.86 1.41 -11.22
N THR A 386 -4.22 0.65 -10.17
CA THR A 386 -3.89 -0.79 -10.12
C THR A 386 -4.78 -1.64 -11.01
N VAL A 387 -5.97 -1.16 -11.42
CA VAL A 387 -6.82 -1.88 -12.40
C VAL A 387 -6.18 -1.99 -13.78
N GLN A 388 -5.19 -1.17 -14.09
CA GLN A 388 -4.38 -1.30 -15.30
C GLN A 388 -3.48 -2.54 -15.27
N LEU A 389 -3.18 -3.07 -14.08
CA LEU A 389 -2.22 -4.16 -13.88
C LEU A 389 -2.84 -5.57 -13.96
N ILE A 390 -4.14 -5.67 -14.25
CA ILE A 390 -4.87 -6.94 -14.25
C ILE A 390 -4.74 -7.73 -15.56
N ASN A 391 -4.28 -7.09 -16.62
CA ASN A 391 -4.02 -7.70 -17.93
C ASN A 391 -2.58 -7.39 -18.36
N TRP A 392 -1.94 -8.35 -19.05
CA TRP A 392 -0.53 -8.25 -19.40
C TRP A 392 -0.20 -7.06 -20.31
N LYS A 393 -1.01 -6.84 -21.36
CA LYS A 393 -0.80 -5.74 -22.31
C LYS A 393 -1.10 -4.38 -21.67
N SER A 394 -2.19 -4.29 -20.89
CA SER A 394 -2.51 -3.05 -20.17
C SER A 394 -1.47 -2.71 -19.11
N THR A 395 -0.84 -3.72 -18.49
CA THR A 395 0.26 -3.52 -17.53
C THR A 395 1.43 -2.80 -18.19
N ALA A 396 1.88 -3.29 -19.36
CA ALA A 396 2.98 -2.68 -20.11
C ALA A 396 2.63 -1.27 -20.61
N ARG A 397 1.42 -1.09 -21.16
CA ARG A 397 0.95 0.23 -21.60
C ARG A 397 0.90 1.23 -20.45
N PHE A 398 0.40 0.83 -19.29
CA PHE A 398 0.31 1.74 -18.16
C PHE A 398 1.69 2.08 -17.57
N TYR A 399 2.61 1.11 -17.53
CA TYR A 399 4.01 1.41 -17.25
C TYR A 399 4.55 2.45 -18.23
N ALA A 400 4.35 2.23 -19.53
CA ALA A 400 4.80 3.15 -20.58
C ALA A 400 4.22 4.56 -20.40
N GLN A 401 2.92 4.69 -20.12
CA GLN A 401 2.27 5.99 -19.90
C GLN A 401 2.84 6.75 -18.70
N VAL A 402 3.06 6.06 -17.57
CA VAL A 402 3.62 6.70 -16.36
C VAL A 402 5.08 7.06 -16.56
N MET A 403 5.86 6.22 -17.23
CA MET A 403 7.28 6.50 -17.47
C MET A 403 7.50 7.54 -18.56
N ASP A 404 6.64 7.60 -19.58
CA ASP A 404 6.59 8.68 -20.56
C ASP A 404 6.27 10.03 -19.90
N TRP A 405 5.34 10.04 -18.93
CA TRP A 405 5.13 11.20 -18.08
C TRP A 405 6.40 11.59 -17.29
N TRP A 406 7.08 10.64 -16.65
CA TRP A 406 8.36 10.90 -15.99
C TRP A 406 9.40 11.52 -16.93
N LEU A 407 9.62 10.95 -18.11
CA LEU A 407 10.55 11.47 -19.10
C LEU A 407 10.18 12.88 -19.59
N THR A 408 8.88 13.18 -19.66
CA THR A 408 8.35 14.49 -20.08
C THR A 408 8.55 15.56 -19.01
N ILE A 409 8.26 15.25 -17.74
CA ILE A 409 8.33 16.23 -16.66
C ILE A 409 9.74 16.42 -16.10
N ARG A 410 10.57 15.36 -16.02
CA ARG A 410 11.88 15.40 -15.36
C ARG A 410 12.82 16.54 -15.82
N PRO A 411 12.93 16.92 -17.12
CA PRO A 411 13.81 18.03 -17.51
C PRO A 411 13.24 19.41 -17.12
N GLN A 412 11.96 19.48 -16.75
CA GLN A 412 11.25 20.71 -16.40
C GLN A 412 11.11 20.90 -14.89
N LEU A 413 11.46 19.89 -14.08
CA LEU A 413 11.39 19.97 -12.63
C LEU A 413 12.36 21.01 -12.09
N THR A 414 11.90 21.77 -11.10
CA THR A 414 12.72 22.73 -10.35
C THR A 414 13.20 22.13 -9.03
N MET A 415 12.44 21.18 -8.46
CA MET A 415 12.91 20.38 -7.33
C MET A 415 14.10 19.51 -7.72
N ARG A 416 15.02 19.32 -6.77
CA ARG A 416 16.20 18.49 -6.98
C ARG A 416 15.78 17.02 -6.99
N PHE A 417 16.33 16.23 -7.91
CA PHE A 417 16.11 14.79 -7.92
C PHE A 417 17.37 13.99 -8.22
N ILE A 418 17.35 12.72 -7.84
CA ILE A 418 18.26 11.68 -8.34
C ILE A 418 17.45 10.50 -8.86
N GLU A 419 17.91 9.88 -9.93
CA GLU A 419 17.42 8.58 -10.37
C GLU A 419 18.24 7.48 -9.67
N PHE A 420 17.57 6.54 -9.01
CA PHE A 420 18.19 5.47 -8.23
C PHE A 420 17.77 4.12 -8.78
N ARG A 421 18.72 3.33 -9.27
CA ARG A 421 18.45 2.01 -9.86
C ARG A 421 18.42 0.93 -8.78
N TYR A 422 17.38 0.11 -8.81
CA TYR A 422 17.22 -1.02 -7.89
C TYR A 422 18.40 -1.98 -7.93
N GLU A 423 18.92 -2.27 -9.11
CA GLU A 423 20.03 -3.19 -9.33
C GLU A 423 21.33 -2.68 -8.69
N ASP A 424 21.56 -1.37 -8.66
CA ASP A 424 22.72 -0.78 -7.97
C ASP A 424 22.63 -1.05 -6.45
N ALA A 425 21.43 -0.97 -5.88
CA ALA A 425 21.21 -1.30 -4.47
C ALA A 425 21.45 -2.80 -4.18
N VAL A 426 21.13 -3.68 -5.14
CA VAL A 426 21.31 -5.13 -4.99
C VAL A 426 22.78 -5.53 -5.10
N PHE A 427 23.52 -4.97 -6.07
CA PHE A 427 24.90 -5.38 -6.36
C PHE A 427 25.96 -4.54 -5.64
N ASN A 428 25.68 -3.27 -5.34
CA ASN A 428 26.62 -2.30 -4.77
C ASN A 428 25.97 -1.51 -3.61
N PHE A 429 25.34 -2.22 -2.68
CA PHE A 429 24.48 -1.66 -1.63
C PHE A 429 25.02 -0.38 -0.95
N GLU A 430 26.15 -0.47 -0.25
CA GLU A 430 26.64 0.65 0.55
C GLU A 430 27.04 1.85 -0.32
N PRO A 431 27.86 1.72 -1.39
CA PRO A 431 28.11 2.82 -2.31
C PRO A 431 26.85 3.44 -2.92
N ALA A 432 25.86 2.62 -3.27
CA ALA A 432 24.60 3.07 -3.85
C ALA A 432 23.80 3.92 -2.86
N PHE A 433 23.63 3.45 -1.62
CA PHE A 433 22.88 4.18 -0.61
C PHE A 433 23.63 5.37 -0.02
N ARG A 434 24.96 5.35 0.08
CA ARG A 434 25.74 6.54 0.47
C ARG A 434 25.44 7.74 -0.44
N LYS A 435 25.36 7.52 -1.76
CA LYS A 435 24.94 8.58 -2.71
C LYS A 435 23.55 9.13 -2.39
N VAL A 436 22.61 8.28 -1.97
CA VAL A 436 21.26 8.69 -1.58
C VAL A 436 21.30 9.51 -0.29
N PHE A 437 22.05 9.08 0.72
CA PHE A 437 22.23 9.81 1.99
C PHE A 437 22.89 11.17 1.77
N ASP A 438 23.98 11.23 1.00
CA ASP A 438 24.65 12.47 0.62
C ASP A 438 23.69 13.44 -0.09
N PHE A 439 22.87 12.91 -1.02
CA PHE A 439 21.86 13.71 -1.72
C PHE A 439 20.81 14.28 -0.78
N ILE A 440 20.25 13.48 0.13
CA ILE A 440 19.23 13.93 1.09
C ILE A 440 19.83 14.77 2.23
N GLY A 441 21.16 14.81 2.37
CA GLY A 441 21.89 15.65 3.31
C GLY A 441 22.08 15.01 4.68
N LEU A 442 22.22 13.68 4.71
CA LEU A 442 22.49 12.90 5.91
C LEU A 442 23.80 12.12 5.74
N GLU A 443 24.52 11.90 6.83
CA GLU A 443 25.70 11.04 6.83
C GLU A 443 25.30 9.57 6.87
N TRP A 444 26.23 8.68 6.51
CA TRP A 444 25.98 7.25 6.62
C TRP A 444 25.99 6.78 8.08
N ASP A 445 24.88 6.19 8.53
CA ASP A 445 24.79 5.54 9.83
C ASP A 445 25.01 4.01 9.70
N PRO A 446 25.89 3.38 10.50
CA PRO A 446 26.13 1.94 10.47
C PRO A 446 24.89 1.05 10.68
N ALA A 447 23.84 1.56 11.35
CA ALA A 447 22.58 0.86 11.53
C ALA A 447 21.85 0.60 10.19
N VAL A 448 22.12 1.40 9.17
CA VAL A 448 21.57 1.25 7.80
C VAL A 448 21.97 -0.10 7.19
N ALA A 449 23.21 -0.55 7.42
CA ALA A 449 23.67 -1.85 6.93
C ALA A 449 22.88 -3.03 7.52
N GLN A 450 22.19 -2.82 8.64
CA GLN A 450 21.39 -3.83 9.34
C GLN A 450 19.89 -3.57 9.22
N PHE A 451 19.43 -2.85 8.18
CA PHE A 451 18.02 -2.48 7.98
C PHE A 451 17.06 -3.68 8.10
N HIS A 452 17.44 -4.85 7.57
CA HIS A 452 16.61 -6.06 7.56
C HIS A 452 16.25 -6.55 8.97
N LYS A 453 17.11 -6.32 9.98
CA LYS A 453 16.83 -6.66 11.38
C LYS A 453 15.68 -5.79 11.93
N LYS A 454 15.76 -4.48 11.71
CA LYS A 454 14.69 -3.53 12.09
C LYS A 454 13.40 -3.81 11.32
N ALA A 455 13.50 -4.14 10.04
CA ALA A 455 12.35 -4.49 9.20
C ALA A 455 11.63 -5.77 9.69
N ALA A 456 12.36 -6.76 10.19
CA ALA A 456 11.79 -8.02 10.70
C ALA A 456 10.97 -7.85 12.00
N GLU A 457 11.22 -6.79 12.78
CA GLU A 457 10.56 -6.53 14.06
C GLU A 457 9.26 -5.73 13.92
N LYS A 458 9.02 -5.10 12.77
CA LYS A 458 7.88 -4.21 12.55
C LYS A 458 6.89 -4.75 11.51
N TYR A 459 5.65 -4.30 11.61
CA TYR A 459 4.67 -4.49 10.56
C TYR A 459 4.94 -3.52 9.40
N ILE A 460 5.02 -4.03 8.16
CA ILE A 460 5.17 -3.24 6.94
C ILE A 460 3.96 -3.50 6.05
N ALA A 461 3.22 -2.45 5.70
CA ALA A 461 1.98 -2.52 4.94
C ALA A 461 2.23 -2.67 3.42
N SER A 462 3.21 -3.49 3.02
CA SER A 462 3.61 -3.68 1.61
C SER A 462 3.57 -5.16 1.21
N PRO A 463 3.13 -5.50 -0.03
CA PRO A 463 3.24 -6.86 -0.57
C PRO A 463 4.68 -7.40 -0.57
N SER A 464 5.69 -6.52 -0.51
CA SER A 464 7.11 -6.86 -0.41
C SER A 464 7.62 -7.11 1.01
N PHE A 465 6.79 -7.10 2.04
CA PHE A 465 7.26 -7.19 3.44
C PHE A 465 8.22 -8.36 3.70
N SER A 466 7.86 -9.57 3.25
CA SER A 466 8.69 -10.76 3.44
C SER A 466 10.06 -10.68 2.76
N GLN A 467 10.19 -9.82 1.74
CA GLN A 467 11.40 -9.59 0.98
C GLN A 467 12.36 -8.65 1.71
N VAL A 468 11.84 -7.59 2.33
CA VAL A 468 12.65 -6.58 3.04
C VAL A 468 13.04 -7.01 4.46
N ALA A 469 12.36 -8.01 5.02
CA ALA A 469 12.72 -8.66 6.29
C ALA A 469 13.84 -9.71 6.14
N GLN A 470 14.45 -9.84 4.95
CA GLN A 470 15.57 -10.73 4.66
C GLN A 470 16.78 -9.92 4.18
N PRO A 471 18.00 -10.48 4.24
CA PRO A 471 19.14 -9.91 3.54
C PRO A 471 18.84 -9.70 2.05
N LEU A 472 19.51 -8.73 1.44
CA LEU A 472 19.39 -8.48 0.00
C LEU A 472 19.64 -9.75 -0.80
N TYR A 473 18.79 -9.96 -1.81
CA TYR A 473 18.85 -11.11 -2.69
C TYR A 473 18.60 -10.66 -4.13
N SER A 474 19.20 -11.36 -5.08
CA SER A 474 19.17 -11.01 -6.51
C SER A 474 18.12 -11.76 -7.32
N SER A 475 17.35 -12.68 -6.71
CA SER A 475 16.37 -13.51 -7.43
C SER A 475 15.22 -12.74 -8.10
N SER A 476 15.08 -11.46 -7.77
CA SER A 476 14.13 -10.55 -8.42
C SER A 476 14.71 -9.87 -9.67
N VAL A 477 16.03 -9.83 -9.82
CA VAL A 477 16.74 -9.18 -10.95
C VAL A 477 16.84 -10.17 -12.10
N GLY A 478 16.42 -9.75 -13.29
CA GLY A 478 16.43 -10.58 -14.50
C GLY A 478 15.42 -11.72 -14.47
N ARG A 479 14.42 -11.69 -13.57
CA ARG A 479 13.42 -12.76 -13.44
C ARG A 479 12.55 -12.87 -14.69
N TRP A 480 12.36 -11.77 -15.42
CA TRP A 480 11.69 -11.73 -16.72
C TRP A 480 12.26 -12.74 -17.74
N GLN A 481 13.54 -13.11 -17.62
CA GLN A 481 14.20 -14.01 -18.55
C GLN A 481 13.62 -15.42 -18.55
N HIS A 482 12.98 -15.85 -17.46
CA HIS A 482 12.25 -17.12 -17.43
C HIS A 482 10.99 -17.13 -18.30
N TYR A 483 10.54 -15.96 -18.77
CA TYR A 483 9.27 -15.76 -19.48
C TYR A 483 9.46 -15.08 -20.84
N ARG A 484 10.66 -15.13 -21.43
CA ARG A 484 11.01 -14.41 -22.68
C ARG A 484 9.94 -14.50 -23.79
N ALA A 485 9.29 -15.66 -23.93
CA ALA A 485 8.23 -15.86 -24.94
C ALA A 485 7.06 -14.88 -24.77
N GLU A 486 6.65 -14.59 -23.54
CA GLU A 486 5.50 -13.73 -23.21
C GLU A 486 5.76 -12.25 -23.49
N TYR A 487 7.04 -11.86 -23.46
CA TYR A 487 7.48 -10.48 -23.68
C TYR A 487 7.38 -10.03 -25.12
N THR A 488 7.35 -10.97 -26.08
CA THR A 488 7.16 -10.65 -27.51
C THR A 488 5.94 -9.76 -27.76
N THR A 489 4.90 -9.89 -26.95
CA THR A 489 3.65 -9.14 -27.09
C THR A 489 3.65 -7.73 -26.49
N ILE A 490 4.64 -7.41 -25.63
CA ILE A 490 4.69 -6.13 -24.89
C ILE A 490 6.02 -5.38 -25.03
N LEU A 491 7.08 -6.01 -25.54
CA LEU A 491 8.39 -5.37 -25.73
C LEU A 491 8.33 -4.05 -26.51
N PRO A 492 7.52 -3.89 -27.57
CA PRO A 492 7.43 -2.62 -28.28
C PRO A 492 7.03 -1.44 -27.38
N GLU A 493 6.18 -1.67 -26.38
CA GLU A 493 5.75 -0.63 -25.41
C GLU A 493 6.86 -0.28 -24.41
N LEU A 494 7.80 -1.20 -24.18
CA LEU A 494 8.86 -1.06 -23.17
C LEU A 494 10.20 -0.61 -23.75
N GLN A 495 10.41 -0.75 -25.06
CA GLN A 495 11.72 -0.63 -25.70
C GLN A 495 12.42 0.70 -25.39
N ILE A 496 11.70 1.81 -25.53
CA ILE A 496 12.25 3.15 -25.26
C ILE A 496 12.76 3.27 -23.82
N PHE A 497 12.07 2.66 -22.84
CA PHE A 497 12.44 2.72 -21.43
C PHE A 497 13.57 1.77 -21.08
N ILE A 498 13.64 0.61 -21.77
CA ILE A 498 14.76 -0.32 -21.62
C ILE A 498 16.06 0.40 -22.05
N GLU A 499 16.03 1.08 -23.20
CA GLU A 499 17.17 1.84 -23.72
C GLU A 499 17.49 3.07 -22.87
N GLU A 500 16.49 3.92 -22.58
CA GLU A 500 16.66 5.16 -21.81
C GLU A 500 17.19 4.90 -20.40
N PHE A 501 16.75 3.82 -19.76
CA PHE A 501 17.25 3.46 -18.43
C PHE A 501 18.48 2.55 -18.48
N GLY A 502 19.08 2.32 -19.64
CA GLY A 502 20.33 1.57 -19.81
C GLY A 502 20.22 0.12 -19.33
N TYR A 503 19.21 -0.61 -19.79
CA TYR A 503 19.11 -2.06 -19.67
C TYR A 503 19.42 -2.73 -21.00
N GLU A 504 20.08 -3.88 -20.97
CA GLU A 504 20.39 -4.66 -22.18
C GLU A 504 19.16 -5.42 -22.68
N ASN A 505 19.04 -5.57 -24.01
CA ASN A 505 17.92 -6.28 -24.66
C ASN A 505 17.93 -7.79 -24.40
#